data_AF-A0A3D2UG64-F1
#
_entry.id   AF-A0A3D2UG64-F1
#
_cell.length_a   1.000
_cell.length_b   1.000
_cell.length_c   1.000
_cell.angle_alpha   90.00
_cell.angle_beta   90.00
_cell.angle_gamma   90.00
#
_symmetry.space_group_name_H-M   'P 1'
#
loop_
_entity.id
_entity.type
_entity.pdbx_description
1 polymer ?
#
loop_
_entity_poly.entity_id
_entity_poly.type
_entity_poly.pdbx_seq_one_letter_code
_entity_poly.pdbx_strand_id
1 'polypeptide(L)' 'DAMHSNKQMKYRTRALERFARGEIRVLVATDVAQRGLDVDGITHVVNYDVPIDPEDYVHRIG' A
#
# COMPACT_ATOMS: atom_id res chain seq x y z
N ASP A 1 20.48 -11.88 -18.73
CA ASP A 1 20.23 -10.66 -17.94
C ASP A 1 18.98 -10.78 -17.10
N ALA A 2 19.15 -10.58 -15.79
CA ALA A 2 18.17 -10.88 -14.75
C ALA A 2 17.05 -9.83 -14.70
N MET A 3 15.80 -10.31 -14.61
CA MET A 3 14.59 -9.52 -14.53
C MET A 3 14.51 -8.66 -13.26
N HIS A 4 14.84 -7.38 -13.39
CA HIS A 4 13.96 -6.22 -13.15
C HIS A 4 13.10 -6.10 -11.85
N SER A 5 13.36 -6.80 -10.75
CA SER A 5 12.59 -6.62 -9.49
C SER A 5 12.85 -5.27 -8.79
N ASN A 6 14.01 -4.66 -9.03
CA ASN A 6 14.44 -3.45 -8.32
C ASN A 6 13.64 -2.20 -8.72
N LYS A 7 13.06 -2.18 -9.94
CA LYS A 7 12.29 -1.03 -10.43
C LYS A 7 10.94 -0.93 -9.73
N GLN A 8 10.26 -2.07 -9.50
CA GLN A 8 8.98 -2.13 -8.79
C GLN A 8 9.10 -1.65 -7.33
N MET A 9 10.17 -2.05 -6.63
CA MET A 9 10.43 -1.59 -5.26
C MET A 9 10.66 -0.08 -5.19
N LYS A 10 11.49 0.48 -6.09
CA LYS A 10 11.73 1.94 -6.14
C LYS A 10 10.45 2.74 -6.42
N TYR A 11 9.59 2.25 -7.32
CA TYR A 11 8.30 2.90 -7.58
C TYR A 11 7.38 2.84 -6.37
N ARG A 12 7.34 1.70 -5.68
CA ARG A 12 6.57 1.54 -4.44
C ARG A 12 7.02 2.52 -3.38
N THR A 13 8.31 2.55 -3.04
CA THR A 13 8.85 3.47 -2.03
C THR A 13 8.55 4.93 -2.38
N ARG A 14 8.73 5.33 -3.63
CA ARG A 14 8.43 6.71 -4.06
C ARG A 14 6.94 7.06 -3.98
N ALA A 15 6.04 6.13 -4.31
CA ALA A 15 4.60 6.36 -4.18
C ALA A 15 4.20 6.55 -2.72
N LEU A 16 4.78 5.75 -1.83
CA LEU A 16 4.57 5.84 -0.38
C LEU A 16 5.10 7.14 0.20
N GLU A 17 6.32 7.55 -0.15
CA GLU A 17 6.89 8.82 0.29
C GLU A 17 6.02 10.01 -0.14
N ARG A 18 5.56 10.02 -1.39
CA ARG A 18 4.70 11.09 -1.90
C ARG A 18 3.33 11.10 -1.23
N PHE A 19 2.80 9.94 -0.89
CA PHE A 19 1.57 9.81 -0.12
C PHE A 19 1.75 10.31 1.32
N ALA A 20 2.82 9.88 2.01
CA ALA A 20 3.16 10.33 3.36
C ALA A 20 3.44 11.85 3.43
N ARG A 21 4.00 12.46 2.38
CA ARG A 21 4.17 13.92 2.26
C ARG A 21 2.90 14.68 1.88
N GLY A 22 1.77 13.98 1.66
CA GLY A 22 0.51 14.59 1.24
C GLY A 22 0.46 15.08 -0.21
N GLU A 23 1.48 14.80 -1.03
CA GLU A 23 1.47 15.11 -2.47
C GLU A 23 0.47 14.24 -3.24
N ILE A 24 0.19 13.05 -2.71
CA ILE A 24 -0.83 12.12 -3.20
C ILE A 24 -1.89 12.00 -2.11
N ARG A 25 -3.15 12.24 -2.47
CA ARG A 25 -4.28 12.16 -1.52
C ARG A 25 -4.89 10.77 -1.40
N VAL A 26 -4.72 9.94 -2.42
CA VAL A 26 -5.29 8.59 -2.50
C VAL A 26 -4.24 7.64 -3.04
N LEU A 27 -3.98 6.57 -2.30
CA LEU A 27 -3.12 5.47 -2.71
C LEU A 27 -3.99 4.23 -2.94
N VAL A 28 -3.83 3.58 -4.09
CA VAL A 28 -4.51 2.31 -4.40
C VAL A 28 -3.47 1.21 -4.40
N ALA A 29 -3.72 0.14 -3.66
CA ALA A 29 -2.78 -0.95 -3.42
C ALA A 29 -3.52 -2.30 -3.42
N THR A 30 -2.80 -3.37 -3.76
CA THR A 30 -3.23 -4.77 -3.55
C THR A 30 -2.59 -5.32 -2.28
N ASP A 31 -3.03 -6.48 -1.79
CA ASP A 31 -2.59 -7.07 -0.50
C ASP A 31 -1.06 -7.19 -0.36
N VAL A 32 -0.37 -7.48 -1.46
CA VAL A 32 1.10 -7.58 -1.50
C VAL A 32 1.78 -6.21 -1.27
N ALA A 33 1.08 -5.14 -1.63
CA ALA A 33 1.57 -3.77 -1.56
C ALA A 33 1.37 -3.08 -0.19
N GLN A 34 0.65 -3.70 0.76
CA GLN A 34 0.31 -3.08 2.04
C GLN A 34 1.19 -3.52 3.21
N ARG A 35 1.74 -4.75 3.19
CA ARG A 35 2.61 -5.22 4.29
C ARG A 35 3.83 -4.30 4.45
N GLY A 36 3.98 -3.72 5.65
CA GLY A 36 5.07 -2.79 5.99
C GLY A 36 4.84 -1.33 5.59
N LEU A 37 3.60 -0.92 5.28
CA LEU A 37 3.25 0.50 5.32
C LEU A 37 3.09 0.93 6.77
N ASP A 38 3.96 1.80 7.23
CA ASP A 38 3.70 2.63 8.40
C ASP A 38 3.60 4.08 7.90
N VAL A 39 2.37 4.54 7.68
CA VAL A 39 2.10 5.91 7.23
C VAL A 39 1.13 6.52 8.22
N ASP A 40 1.68 7.40 9.06
CA ASP A 40 0.90 8.17 10.02
C ASP A 40 -0.16 9.04 9.31
N GLY A 41 -1.31 9.19 9.96
CA GLY A 41 -2.36 10.10 9.49
C GLY A 41 -3.30 9.52 8.43
N ILE A 42 -3.25 8.21 8.15
CA ILE A 42 -4.32 7.55 7.41
C ILE A 42 -5.58 7.56 8.27
N THR A 43 -6.59 8.30 7.80
CA THR A 43 -7.88 8.42 8.51
C THR A 43 -8.95 7.47 7.96
N HIS A 44 -8.79 7.01 6.73
CA HIS A 44 -9.78 6.21 6.03
C HIS A 44 -9.08 5.14 5.19
N VAL A 45 -9.53 3.89 5.35
CA VAL A 45 -9.17 2.76 4.50
C VAL A 45 -10.43 2.28 3.80
N VAL A 46 -10.38 2.16 2.47
CA VAL A 46 -11.50 1.67 1.66
C VAL A 46 -11.13 0.30 1.10
N ASN A 47 -11.83 -0.74 1.56
CA ASN A 47 -11.77 -2.06 0.95
C ASN A 47 -12.63 -2.05 -0.32
N TYR A 48 -11.98 -1.97 -1.49
CA TYR A 48 -12.69 -1.99 -2.77
C TYR A 48 -13.33 -3.36 -3.04
N ASP A 49 -12.57 -4.43 -2.80
CA ASP A 49 -13.04 -5.81 -2.88
C ASP A 49 -13.09 -6.43 -1.48
N VAL A 50 -14.14 -7.21 -1.22
CA VAL A 50 -14.30 -7.94 0.05
C VAL A 50 -13.22 -9.04 0.12
N PRO A 51 -12.37 -9.06 1.15
CA PRO A 51 -11.37 -10.11 1.30
C PRO A 51 -12.04 -11.48 1.53
N ILE A 52 -11.36 -12.54 1.06
CA ILE A 52 -11.85 -13.92 1.19
C ILE A 52 -11.68 -14.39 2.64
N ASP A 53 -10.58 -14.01 3.28
CA ASP A 53 -10.26 -14.33 4.67
C ASP A 53 -10.50 -13.11 5.58
N PRO A 54 -11.22 -13.25 6.71
CA PRO A 54 -11.32 -12.21 7.74
C PRO A 54 -9.98 -11.66 8.24
N GLU A 55 -8.92 -12.48 8.28
CA GLU A 55 -7.59 -12.03 8.71
C GLU A 55 -7.03 -10.96 7.75
N ASP A 56 -7.25 -11.11 6.45
CA ASP A 56 -6.83 -10.12 5.46
C ASP A 56 -7.56 -8.80 5.64
N TYR A 57 -8.84 -8.81 6.05
CA TYR A 57 -9.55 -7.58 6.40
C TYR A 57 -8.83 -6.83 7.52
N VAL A 58 -8.48 -7.52 8.60
CA VAL A 58 -7.77 -6.95 9.76
C VAL A 58 -6.41 -6.40 9.34
N HIS A 59 -5.65 -7.14 8.52
CA HIS A 59 -4.37 -6.70 7.98
C HIS A 59 -4.46 -5.49 7.05
N ARG A 60 -5.60 -5.27 6.39
CA ARG A 60 -5.80 -4.12 5.49
C ARG A 60 -6.14 -2.84 6.23
N ILE A 61 -6.84 -2.93 7.36
CA ILE A 61 -7.29 -1.77 8.15
C ILE A 61 -6.33 -1.38 9.27
N GLY A 62 -5.43 -2.28 9.66
CA GLY A 62 -4.35 -2.02 10.62
C GLY A 62 -3.12 -1.45 9.93
#